data_AF-A0A7I8EQE8-F1
#
_entry.id   AF-A0A7I8EQE8-F1
#
_cell.length_a   1.000
_cell.length_b   1.000
_cell.length_c   1.000
_cell.angle_alpha   90.00
_cell.angle_beta   90.00
_cell.angle_gamma   90.00
#
_symmetry.space_group_name_H-M   'P 1'
#
loop_
_entity.id
_entity.type
_entity.pdbx_description
1 polymer ?
#
loop_
_entity_poly.entity_id
_entity_poly.type
_entity_poly.pdbx_seq_one_letter_code
_entity_poly.pdbx_strand_id
1 'polypeptide(L)' 'MEMATFLAVAQFRNVSFAQLLYGGDDLSGEQWDSRNWNNQTAIRERLFWLAAEACLLL' A
#
# COMPACT_ATOMS: atom_id res chain seq x y z
N MET A 1 0.55 8.98 3.26
CA MET A 1 -0.44 9.45 4.24
C MET A 1 -1.86 9.58 3.65
N GLU A 2 -2.41 8.54 3.00
CA GLU A 2 -3.64 8.66 2.20
C GLU A 2 -4.81 7.78 2.70
N MET A 3 -4.53 6.72 3.47
CA MET A 3 -5.48 5.63 3.79
C MET A 3 -6.77 6.12 4.49
N ALA A 4 -6.65 7.01 5.47
CA ALA A 4 -7.80 7.47 6.26
C ALA A 4 -8.88 8.14 5.39
N THR A 5 -8.47 8.96 4.43
CA THR A 5 -9.40 9.64 3.52
C THR A 5 -10.09 8.65 2.59
N PHE A 6 -9.36 7.69 2.02
CA PHE A 6 -9.98 6.69 1.15
C PHE A 6 -10.97 5.79 1.89
N LEU A 7 -10.64 5.34 3.10
CA LEU A 7 -11.57 4.56 3.94
C LEU A 7 -12.85 5.34 4.24
N ALA A 8 -12.73 6.62 4.63
CA ALA A 8 -13.88 7.46 4.93
C ALA A 8 -14.79 7.64 3.70
N VAL A 9 -14.20 7.87 2.51
CA VAL A 9 -14.97 8.00 1.26
C VAL A 9 -15.61 6.68 0.85
N ALA A 10 -14.91 5.55 0.97
CA ALA A 10 -15.44 4.23 0.63
C ALA A 10 -16.64 3.88 1.51
N GLN A 11 -16.54 4.13 2.81
CA GLN A 11 -17.64 3.97 3.75
C GLN A 11 -18.82 4.89 3.40
N PHE A 12 -18.55 6.18 3.13
CA PHE A 12 -19.60 7.14 2.75
C PHE A 12 -20.32 6.75 1.45
N ARG A 13 -19.60 6.17 0.48
CA ARG A 13 -20.15 5.75 -0.82
C ARG A 13 -20.69 4.31 -0.83
N ASN A 14 -20.52 3.57 0.27
CA ASN A 14 -20.87 2.16 0.38
C ASN A 14 -20.23 1.30 -0.73
N VAL A 15 -18.92 1.45 -0.94
CA VAL A 15 -18.15 0.66 -1.90
C VAL A 15 -17.05 -0.14 -1.19
N SER A 16 -16.77 -1.35 -1.69
CA SER A 16 -15.63 -2.14 -1.22
C SER A 16 -14.31 -1.45 -1.57
N PHE A 17 -13.44 -1.29 -0.58
CA PHE A 17 -12.13 -0.66 -0.75
C PHE A 17 -11.08 -1.34 0.14
N ALA A 18 -9.89 -1.51 -0.40
CA ALA A 18 -8.71 -1.97 0.33
C ALA A 18 -7.46 -1.23 -0.18
N GLN A 19 -6.45 -1.08 0.68
CA GLN A 19 -5.16 -0.52 0.33
C GLN A 19 -4.04 -1.50 0.70
N LEU A 20 -3.16 -1.78 -0.26
CA LEU A 20 -1.90 -2.49 -0.02
C LEU A 20 -0.77 -1.46 0.11
N LEU A 21 0.06 -1.61 1.15
CA LEU A 21 1.21 -0.75 1.41
C LEU A 21 2.44 -1.64 1.58
N TYR A 22 3.55 -1.27 0.93
CA TYR A 22 4.86 -1.82 1.27
C TYR A 22 5.63 -0.78 2.09
N GLY A 23 6.35 -1.22 3.11
CA GLY A 23 7.16 -0.33 3.96
C GLY A 23 8.36 0.19 3.17
N GLY A 24 8.30 1.46 2.78
CA GLY A 24 9.37 2.12 2.03
C GLY A 24 10.64 2.24 2.88
N ASP A 25 10.51 2.58 4.15
CA ASP A 25 11.63 2.79 5.07
C ASP A 25 11.44 2.02 6.39
N ASP A 26 12.45 2.12 7.25
CA ASP A 26 12.43 1.64 8.63
C ASP A 26 12.72 2.80 9.59
N LEU A 27 11.85 2.95 10.57
CA LEU A 27 11.99 3.90 11.68
C LEU A 27 12.05 3.18 13.04
N SER A 28 12.15 1.84 13.06
CA SER A 28 12.17 1.06 14.30
C SER A 28 13.51 1.13 15.05
N GLY A 29 14.59 1.53 14.37
CA GLY A 29 15.91 1.71 14.96
C GLY A 29 16.23 3.16 15.34
N GLU A 30 17.37 3.37 16.01
CA GLU A 30 17.86 4.73 16.33
C GLU A 30 18.23 5.53 15.08
N GLN A 31 18.60 4.84 14.00
CA GLN A 31 18.88 5.44 12.70
C GLN A 31 17.79 5.07 11.71
N TRP A 32 17.39 6.04 10.90
CA TRP A 32 16.48 5.83 9.79
C TRP A 32 17.15 4.98 8.70
N ASP A 33 16.48 3.91 8.28
CA ASP A 33 16.87 3.12 7.12
C ASP A 33 15.91 3.40 5.96
N SER A 34 16.41 4.06 4.92
CA SER A 34 15.63 4.37 3.71
C SER A 34 15.23 3.16 2.87
N ARG A 35 15.83 1.98 3.13
CA ARG A 35 15.68 0.70 2.40
C ARG A 35 15.73 0.81 0.87
N ASN A 36 16.39 1.84 0.36
CA ASN A 36 16.48 2.13 -1.07
C ASN A 36 15.11 2.06 -1.78
N TRP A 37 14.06 2.55 -1.12
CA TRP A 37 12.64 2.34 -1.46
C TRP A 37 12.26 2.67 -2.91
N ASN A 38 12.98 3.60 -3.52
CA ASN A 38 12.78 4.06 -4.89
C ASN A 38 13.30 3.06 -5.95
N ASN A 39 14.17 2.12 -5.58
CA ASN A 39 14.75 1.12 -6.49
C ASN A 39 14.09 -0.27 -6.38
N GLN A 40 13.08 -0.42 -5.52
CA GLN A 40 12.40 -1.69 -5.26
C GLN A 40 11.34 -2.03 -6.34
N THR A 41 11.77 -2.12 -7.60
CA THR A 41 10.88 -2.33 -8.77
C THR A 41 10.09 -3.64 -8.70
N ALA A 42 10.75 -4.76 -8.38
CA ALA A 42 10.10 -6.07 -8.28
C ALA A 42 9.02 -6.13 -7.19
N ILE A 43 9.23 -5.43 -6.06
CA ILE A 43 8.24 -5.35 -4.97
C ILE A 43 7.01 -4.56 -5.44
N ARG A 44 7.23 -3.43 -6.12
CA ARG A 44 6.13 -2.59 -6.65
C ARG A 44 5.31 -3.32 -7.71
N GLU A 45 5.96 -4.05 -8.60
CA GLU A 45 5.29 -4.89 -9.59
C GLU A 45 4.43 -5.97 -8.90
N ARG A 46 4.99 -6.65 -7.90
CA ARG A 46 4.24 -7.66 -7.15
C ARG A 46 3.04 -7.07 -6.39
N LEU A 47 3.19 -5.88 -5.81
CA LEU A 47 2.08 -5.17 -5.16
C LEU A 47 0.95 -4.87 -6.15
N PHE A 48 1.30 -4.45 -7.36
CA PHE A 48 0.32 -4.18 -8.41
C PHE A 48 -0.47 -5.44 -8.78
N TRP A 49 0.22 -6.55 -9.08
CA TRP A 49 -0.45 -7.80 -9.44
C TRP A 49 -1.30 -8.34 -8.30
N LEU A 50 -0.82 -8.29 -7.06
CA LEU A 50 -1.59 -8.72 -5.90
C LEU A 50 -2.87 -7.89 -5.72
N ALA A 51 -2.81 -6.57 -5.96
CA ALA A 51 -3.99 -5.72 -5.93
C ALA A 51 -4.99 -6.07 -7.06
N ALA A 52 -4.49 -6.31 -8.28
CA ALA A 52 -5.31 -6.70 -9.41
C ALA A 52 -6.00 -8.06 -9.18
N GLU A 53 -5.25 -9.05 -8.69
CA GLU A 53 -5.79 -10.37 -8.32
C GLU A 53 -6.84 -10.27 -7.23
N ALA A 54 -6.62 -9.48 -6.19
CA ALA A 54 -7.60 -9.26 -5.13
C ALA A 54 -8.91 -8.68 -5.66
N CYS A 55 -8.85 -7.74 -6.61
CA CYS A 55 -10.04 -7.17 -7.25
C CYS A 55 -10.84 -8.20 -8.07
N LEU A 56 -10.18 -9.23 -8.64
CA LEU A 56 -10.86 -10.30 -9.38
C LEU A 56 -11.54 -11.33 -8.48
N LEU A 57 -11.27 -11.30 -7.17
CA LEU A 57 -11.83 -12.22 -6.17
C LEU A 57 -13.00 -11.61 -5.37
N LEU A 58 -13.35 -10.35 -5.62
CA LEU A 58 -14.48 -9.62 -5.01
C LEU A 58 -15.79 -9.85 -5.76
#